data_AF-A0A133YJA9-F1
#
_entry.id   AF-A0A133YJA9-F1
#
_cell.length_a   1.000
_cell.length_b   1.000
_cell.length_c   1.000
_cell.angle_alpha   90.00
_cell.angle_beta   90.00
_cell.angle_gamma   90.00
#
_symmetry.space_group_name_H-M   'P 1'
#
loop_
_entity.id
_entity.type
_entity.pdbx_description
1 polymer ?
#
loop_
_entity_poly.entity_id
_entity_poly.type
_entity_poly.pdbx_seq_one_letter_code
_entity_poly.pdbx_strand_id
1 'polypeptide(L)'
;MKQSFLTYFLPALMLLLSSCVQEEEFADNPRGNFEALWKIMDEHYCFFQEKGVDWNEVYTRYHKQVNDGMTEGQLLEVLGNMLAELKDGHVNLFTSFDTGRYWGFHENHPSNYSDTLINKYLSRDYRITNGFRYRILDDNVGYIRFASFVNAIGSVNLDNILLYLAPCNGLIIDLRQNGGGMLTAAEEFAARFTNETILVGYMRHKTGKGHNDFSKMKAQRLKPAKAVRWQKKVVVLTNRHVFSAANEFVKYMKCCPQVTVIGDQTGGGGGLPFSSEIPNGWSVRFSACPMYDKDKQSTEDGIAPDINVSLSPIDFHRGRDTLIEAARAFLHSS
;
A
#
# COMPACT_ATOMS: atom_id res chain seq x y z
N MET A 1 -43.84 75.85 -0.16
CA MET A 1 -43.09 76.48 0.95
C MET A 1 -41.92 75.56 1.29
N LYS A 2 -40.69 76.06 1.15
CA LYS A 2 -39.42 75.46 1.64
C LYS A 2 -39.37 75.65 3.18
N GLN A 3 -38.72 74.86 4.03
CA GLN A 3 -37.28 74.56 4.20
C GLN A 3 -37.16 73.42 5.26
N SER A 4 -36.36 72.35 5.03
CA SER A 4 -34.96 72.08 5.49
C SER A 4 -34.88 71.59 6.97
N PHE A 5 -34.10 70.63 7.46
CA PHE A 5 -32.88 69.84 7.14
C PHE A 5 -33.07 68.45 7.83
N LEU A 6 -32.40 67.33 7.55
CA LEU A 6 -30.96 67.09 7.73
C LEU A 6 -30.64 65.65 7.29
N THR A 7 -29.59 65.49 6.50
CA THR A 7 -28.98 64.25 5.97
C THR A 7 -28.18 63.49 7.02
N TYR A 8 -28.32 62.15 7.07
CA TYR A 8 -27.29 61.25 7.64
C TYR A 8 -27.17 59.93 6.85
N PHE A 9 -26.03 59.83 6.17
CA PHE A 9 -25.18 58.68 5.81
C PHE A 9 -25.60 57.23 6.21
N LEU A 10 -25.70 56.36 5.19
CA LEU A 10 -25.09 55.01 5.18
C LEU A 10 -23.55 55.19 5.08
N PRO A 11 -22.65 54.36 5.65
CA PRO A 11 -22.70 52.88 5.60
C PRO A 11 -22.05 52.13 6.80
N ALA A 12 -22.55 50.95 7.16
CA ALA A 12 -21.81 49.91 7.90
C ALA A 12 -22.69 48.64 7.85
N LEU A 13 -22.24 47.43 7.54
CA LEU A 13 -20.98 46.81 7.88
C LEU A 13 -20.87 45.54 7.02
N MET A 14 -20.01 45.53 6.00
CA MET A 14 -19.52 44.26 5.43
C MET A 14 -18.53 43.68 6.44
N LEU A 15 -19.01 42.91 7.41
CA LEU A 15 -18.16 41.98 8.15
C LEU A 15 -17.88 40.80 7.23
N LEU A 16 -16.77 40.90 6.51
CA LEU A 16 -16.11 39.77 5.87
C LEU A 16 -15.76 38.76 6.98
N LEU A 17 -16.36 37.58 6.92
CA LEU A 17 -15.94 36.42 7.70
C LEU A 17 -14.58 35.96 7.16
N SER A 18 -13.50 36.60 7.59
CA SER A 18 -12.16 36.03 7.51
C SER A 18 -12.06 34.94 8.56
N SER A 19 -12.49 33.72 8.22
CA SER A 19 -12.05 32.52 8.91
C SER A 19 -10.59 32.28 8.53
N CYS A 20 -9.68 33.02 9.17
CA CYS A 20 -8.29 32.62 9.20
C CYS A 20 -8.22 31.38 10.07
N VAL A 21 -8.18 30.20 9.46
CA VAL A 21 -7.63 29.03 10.12
C VAL A 21 -6.16 29.35 10.33
N GLN A 22 -5.81 29.82 11.52
CA GLN A 22 -4.42 30.01 11.89
C GLN A 22 -3.81 28.62 12.05
N GLU A 23 -3.12 28.17 11.01
CA GLU A 23 -2.34 26.94 11.06
C GLU A 23 -1.22 27.15 12.08
N GLU A 24 -1.02 26.18 12.97
CA GLU A 24 0.00 26.29 14.01
C GLU A 24 1.37 26.16 13.35
N GLU A 25 2.11 27.27 13.30
CA GLU A 25 3.45 27.29 12.72
C GLU A 25 4.50 26.84 13.75
N PHE A 26 5.31 25.87 13.36
CA PHE A 26 6.44 25.39 14.14
C PHE A 26 7.75 26.00 13.65
N ALA A 27 8.68 26.23 14.57
CA ALA A 27 9.99 26.79 14.23
C ALA A 27 10.85 25.80 13.43
N ASP A 28 11.62 26.32 12.48
CA ASP A 28 12.66 25.54 11.81
C ASP A 28 13.93 25.43 12.69
N ASN A 29 13.82 24.61 13.73
CA ASN A 29 14.92 24.18 14.59
C ASN A 29 14.64 22.74 15.08
N PRO A 30 15.59 22.05 15.71
CA PRO A 30 15.39 20.66 16.13
C PRO A 30 14.13 20.44 16.98
N ARG A 31 13.84 21.34 17.93
CA ARG A 31 12.63 21.26 18.77
C ARG A 31 11.36 21.43 17.94
N GLY A 32 11.26 22.47 17.12
CA GLY A 32 10.07 22.75 16.33
C GLY A 32 9.80 21.67 15.27
N ASN A 33 10.84 21.10 14.67
CA ASN A 33 10.71 19.96 13.75
C ASN A 33 10.22 18.69 14.47
N PHE A 34 10.68 18.44 15.71
CA PHE A 34 10.15 17.36 16.54
C PHE A 34 8.67 17.56 16.87
N GLU A 35 8.27 18.75 17.34
CA GLU A 35 6.88 19.07 17.66
C GLU A 35 5.97 18.93 16.43
N ALA A 36 6.41 19.46 15.28
CA ALA A 36 5.71 19.35 14.02
C ALA A 36 5.51 17.88 13.62
N LEU A 37 6.59 17.08 13.60
CA LEU A 37 6.50 15.67 13.22
C LEU A 37 5.59 14.89 14.17
N TRP A 38 5.76 15.07 15.48
CA TRP A 38 4.95 14.37 16.47
C TRP A 38 3.47 14.67 16.28
N LYS A 39 3.12 15.95 16.08
CA LYS A 39 1.74 16.39 15.88
C LYS A 39 1.15 15.91 14.56
N ILE A 40 1.93 15.92 13.47
CA ILE A 40 1.49 15.34 12.19
C ILE A 40 1.10 13.88 12.39
N MET A 41 1.93 13.11 13.10
CA MET A 41 1.61 11.71 13.41
C MET A 41 0.37 11.62 14.32
N ASP A 42 0.29 12.43 15.37
CA ASP A 42 -0.82 12.43 16.34
C ASP A 42 -2.18 12.64 15.67
N GLU A 43 -2.27 13.62 14.76
CA GLU A 43 -3.53 14.01 14.13
C GLU A 43 -3.92 13.11 12.94
N HIS A 44 -2.94 12.52 12.24
CA HIS A 44 -3.18 11.85 10.96
C HIS A 44 -2.89 10.36 10.93
N TYR A 45 -2.02 9.83 11.79
CA TYR A 45 -1.73 8.40 11.81
C TYR A 45 -2.95 7.60 12.30
N CYS A 46 -3.22 6.47 11.65
CA CYS A 46 -4.49 5.78 11.79
C CYS A 46 -4.43 4.53 12.68
N PHE A 47 -3.23 4.09 13.07
CA PHE A 47 -3.05 2.73 13.57
C PHE A 47 -2.47 2.66 14.99
N PHE A 48 -2.43 3.77 15.76
CA PHE A 48 -1.89 3.75 17.13
C PHE A 48 -2.49 2.64 18.00
N GLN A 49 -3.82 2.48 17.98
CA GLN A 49 -4.52 1.44 18.74
C GLN A 49 -4.19 0.03 18.24
N GLU A 50 -4.09 -0.18 16.92
CA GLU A 50 -3.74 -1.47 16.31
C GLU A 50 -2.29 -1.86 16.63
N LYS A 51 -1.39 -0.88 16.70
CA LYS A 51 0.02 -1.06 17.08
C LYS A 51 0.25 -1.15 18.59
N GLY A 52 -0.76 -0.82 19.40
CA GLY A 52 -0.65 -0.79 20.86
C GLY A 52 0.33 0.28 21.38
N VAL A 53 0.45 1.41 20.67
CA VAL A 53 1.38 2.49 20.99
C VAL A 53 0.65 3.67 21.64
N ASP A 54 1.11 4.09 22.81
CA ASP A 54 0.70 5.36 23.43
C ASP A 54 1.58 6.49 22.91
N TRP A 55 1.03 7.31 22.00
CA TRP A 55 1.78 8.36 21.33
C TRP A 55 2.18 9.52 22.26
N ASN A 56 1.47 9.72 23.38
CA ASN A 56 1.82 10.72 24.39
C ASN A 56 2.99 10.25 25.27
N GLU A 57 3.06 8.94 25.54
CA GLU A 57 4.21 8.33 26.20
C GLU A 57 5.47 8.48 25.33
N VAL A 58 5.34 8.17 24.04
CA VAL A 58 6.41 8.34 23.04
C VAL A 58 6.87 9.79 23.00
N TYR A 59 5.95 10.76 22.93
CA TYR A 59 6.28 12.19 23.03
C TYR A 59 7.18 12.47 24.23
N THR A 60 6.74 12.04 25.41
CA THR A 60 7.42 12.33 26.69
C THR A 60 8.84 11.78 26.73
N ARG A 61 9.10 10.61 26.12
CA ARG A 61 10.43 10.01 26.03
C ARG A 61 11.33 10.72 25.03
N TYR A 62 10.83 10.99 23.83
CA TYR A 62 11.65 11.52 22.73
C TYR A 62 11.85 13.03 22.84
N HIS A 63 10.88 13.78 23.39
CA HIS A 63 11.02 15.21 23.66
C HIS A 63 12.26 15.51 24.51
N LYS A 64 12.56 14.67 25.52
CA LYS A 64 13.73 14.83 26.40
C LYS A 64 15.07 14.61 25.69
N GLN A 65 15.06 13.93 24.55
CA GLN A 65 16.27 13.62 23.79
C GLN A 65 16.61 14.76 22.82
N VAL A 66 15.62 15.55 22.38
CA VAL A 66 15.81 16.65 21.42
C VAL A 66 16.36 17.90 22.12
N ASN A 67 17.30 18.59 21.47
CA ASN A 67 17.80 19.92 21.87
C ASN A 67 18.25 20.73 20.65
N ASP A 68 18.31 22.06 20.79
CA ASP A 68 18.55 22.98 19.66
C ASP A 68 19.98 22.93 19.10
N GLY A 69 20.92 22.28 19.80
CA GLY A 69 22.29 22.09 19.34
C GLY A 69 22.53 20.85 18.47
N MET A 70 21.47 20.09 18.16
CA MET A 70 21.59 18.87 17.36
C MET A 70 22.00 19.14 15.91
N THR A 71 22.85 18.26 15.40
CA THR A 71 23.08 18.16 13.95
C THR A 71 21.88 17.48 13.26
N GLU A 72 21.76 17.66 11.93
CA GLU A 72 20.72 17.01 11.14
C GLU A 72 20.76 15.47 11.26
N GLY A 73 21.95 14.86 11.27
CA GLY A 73 22.07 13.41 11.44
C GLY A 73 21.56 12.91 12.79
N GLN A 74 21.88 13.63 13.88
CA GLN A 74 21.39 13.30 15.22
C GLN A 74 19.87 13.49 15.33
N LEU A 75 19.34 14.56 14.73
CA LEU A 75 17.90 14.79 14.70
C LEU A 75 17.19 13.67 13.92
N LEU A 76 17.70 13.29 12.74
CA LEU A 76 17.15 12.19 11.95
C LEU A 76 17.14 10.88 12.74
N GLU A 77 18.20 10.57 13.47
CA GLU A 77 18.26 9.37 14.30
C GLU A 77 17.15 9.36 15.36
N VAL A 78 16.97 10.47 16.09
CA VAL A 78 15.95 10.58 17.15
C VAL A 78 14.53 10.52 16.56
N LEU A 79 14.25 11.27 15.49
CA LEU A 79 12.94 11.27 14.84
C LEU A 79 12.63 9.93 14.17
N GLY A 80 13.63 9.31 13.52
CA GLY A 80 13.51 7.99 12.92
C GLY A 80 13.22 6.91 13.97
N ASN A 81 13.91 6.95 15.10
CA ASN A 81 13.65 6.04 16.22
C ASN A 81 12.24 6.24 16.82
N MET A 82 11.79 7.49 16.96
CA MET A 82 10.44 7.81 17.40
C MET A 82 9.38 7.17 16.48
N LEU A 83 9.54 7.30 15.17
CA LEU A 83 8.62 6.68 14.20
C LEU A 83 8.73 5.15 14.19
N ALA A 84 9.92 4.60 14.44
CA ALA A 84 10.15 3.16 14.50
C ALA A 84 9.43 2.45 15.68
N GLU A 85 9.03 3.18 16.73
CA GLU A 85 8.16 2.67 17.81
C GLU A 85 6.84 2.09 17.26
N LEU A 86 6.35 2.62 16.13
CA LEU A 86 5.15 2.15 15.45
C LEU A 86 5.32 0.78 14.81
N LYS A 87 6.57 0.33 14.61
CA LYS A 87 6.94 -0.94 13.95
C LYS A 87 6.22 -1.13 12.61
N ASP A 88 6.07 -0.04 11.88
CA ASP A 88 5.31 0.03 10.63
C ASP A 88 6.25 0.34 9.47
N GLY A 89 6.37 -0.60 8.53
CA GLY A 89 7.21 -0.44 7.34
C GLY A 89 6.70 0.62 6.36
N HIS A 90 5.46 1.07 6.52
CA HIS A 90 4.87 2.12 5.68
C HIS A 90 5.18 3.53 6.20
N VAL A 91 5.67 3.66 7.44
CA VAL A 91 6.07 4.95 8.03
C VAL A 91 7.52 5.24 7.68
N ASN A 92 7.76 6.32 6.94
CA ASN A 92 9.08 6.73 6.51
C ASN A 92 9.27 8.23 6.68
N LEU A 93 10.48 8.65 7.09
CA LEU A 93 10.91 10.05 7.14
C LEU A 93 12.01 10.25 6.10
N PHE A 94 11.70 10.99 5.04
CA PHE A 94 12.59 11.26 3.92
C PHE A 94 13.37 12.55 4.15
N THR A 95 14.69 12.46 3.98
CA THR A 95 15.61 13.61 3.98
C THR A 95 16.40 13.61 2.67
N SER A 96 17.25 14.62 2.46
CA SER A 96 18.14 14.68 1.29
C SER A 96 19.31 13.70 1.35
N PHE A 97 19.64 13.14 2.52
CA PHE A 97 20.85 12.34 2.74
C PHE A 97 20.59 10.90 3.24
N ASP A 98 19.45 10.64 3.89
CA ASP A 98 19.01 9.29 4.32
C ASP A 98 17.48 9.24 4.58
N THR A 99 16.95 8.05 4.87
CA THR A 99 15.54 7.81 5.17
C THR A 99 15.37 7.12 6.53
N GLY A 100 14.68 7.76 7.47
CA GLY A 100 14.23 7.12 8.70
C GLY A 100 13.16 6.06 8.41
N ARG A 101 13.38 4.82 8.83
CA ARG A 101 12.53 3.65 8.50
C ARG A 101 12.66 2.54 9.53
N TYR A 102 11.65 1.67 9.62
CA TYR A 102 11.70 0.47 10.47
C TYR A 102 12.20 -0.76 9.70
N TRP A 103 13.49 -1.08 9.87
CA TRP A 103 14.18 -2.17 9.16
C TRP A 103 13.55 -3.56 9.38
N GLY A 104 13.09 -3.83 10.60
CA GLY A 104 12.53 -5.14 11.00
C GLY A 104 11.28 -5.55 10.23
N PHE A 105 10.63 -4.64 9.49
CA PHE A 105 9.48 -4.97 8.66
C PHE A 105 9.82 -5.97 7.55
N HIS A 106 10.96 -5.79 6.89
CA HIS A 106 11.43 -6.68 5.82
C HIS A 106 12.46 -7.70 6.32
N GLU A 107 13.39 -7.28 7.18
CA GLU A 107 14.53 -8.13 7.59
C GLU A 107 14.12 -9.35 8.42
N ASN A 108 12.97 -9.28 9.10
CA ASN A 108 12.47 -10.40 9.90
C ASN A 108 11.71 -11.46 9.07
N HIS A 109 11.66 -11.32 7.74
CA HIS A 109 10.91 -12.23 6.86
C HIS A 109 11.80 -12.79 5.75
N PRO A 110 11.62 -14.07 5.38
CA PRO A 110 12.33 -14.65 4.24
C PRO A 110 11.98 -13.91 2.94
N SER A 111 12.95 -13.79 2.02
CA SER A 111 12.71 -13.12 0.74
C SER A 111 11.64 -13.83 -0.11
N ASN A 112 11.57 -15.17 0.01
CA ASN A 112 10.69 -16.06 -0.76
C ASN A 112 10.73 -15.80 -2.27
N TYR A 113 11.90 -15.38 -2.77
CA TYR A 113 12.11 -14.92 -4.13
C TYR A 113 13.58 -15.06 -4.56
N SER A 114 13.81 -15.41 -5.83
CA SER A 114 15.15 -15.42 -6.43
C SER A 114 15.08 -15.11 -7.93
N ASP A 115 15.71 -14.02 -8.37
CA ASP A 115 15.78 -13.68 -9.81
C ASP A 115 16.39 -14.81 -10.64
N THR A 116 17.40 -15.49 -10.12
CA THR A 116 18.04 -16.64 -10.78
C THR A 116 17.04 -17.76 -11.06
N LEU A 117 16.15 -18.07 -10.10
CA LEU A 117 15.12 -19.08 -10.29
C LEU A 117 14.04 -18.59 -11.26
N ILE A 118 13.51 -17.39 -11.07
CA ILE A 118 12.48 -16.81 -11.95
C ILE A 118 12.94 -16.81 -13.41
N ASN A 119 14.20 -16.44 -13.67
CA ASN A 119 14.74 -16.41 -15.02
C ASN A 119 14.81 -17.81 -15.66
N LYS A 120 14.93 -18.89 -14.88
CA LYS A 120 14.82 -20.26 -15.41
C LYS A 120 13.41 -20.56 -15.91
N TYR A 121 12.38 -20.15 -15.17
CA TYR A 121 10.98 -20.34 -15.57
C TYR A 121 10.59 -19.46 -16.74
N LEU A 122 11.01 -18.19 -16.76
CA LEU A 122 10.75 -17.29 -17.88
C LEU A 122 11.52 -17.70 -19.15
N SER A 123 12.71 -18.29 -19.02
CA SER A 123 13.64 -18.58 -20.12
C SER A 123 13.95 -17.30 -20.92
N ARG A 124 14.12 -17.39 -22.25
CA ARG A 124 14.45 -16.26 -23.15
C ARG A 124 13.34 -15.85 -24.11
N ASP A 125 12.26 -16.63 -24.18
CA ASP A 125 11.14 -16.49 -25.12
C ASP A 125 9.86 -15.97 -24.47
N TYR A 126 9.94 -15.47 -23.23
CA TYR A 126 8.81 -14.78 -22.60
C TYR A 126 8.46 -13.49 -23.36
N ARG A 127 7.17 -13.14 -23.35
CA ARG A 127 6.66 -11.90 -23.92
C ARG A 127 6.67 -10.81 -22.86
N ILE A 128 6.84 -9.57 -23.30
CA ILE A 128 6.88 -8.40 -22.42
C ILE A 128 5.93 -7.34 -22.95
N THR A 129 5.10 -6.79 -22.08
CA THR A 129 4.32 -5.59 -22.39
C THR A 129 3.94 -4.88 -21.10
N ASN A 130 4.06 -3.56 -21.04
CA ASN A 130 3.60 -2.72 -19.93
C ASN A 130 3.98 -3.25 -18.52
N GLY A 131 5.23 -3.70 -18.35
CA GLY A 131 5.72 -4.26 -17.07
C GLY A 131 5.36 -5.73 -16.80
N PHE A 132 4.46 -6.33 -17.58
CA PHE A 132 4.18 -7.77 -17.53
C PHE A 132 5.26 -8.55 -18.26
N ARG A 133 5.74 -9.63 -17.65
CA ARG A 133 6.54 -10.69 -18.30
C ARG A 133 5.71 -11.96 -18.27
N TYR A 134 5.44 -12.57 -19.41
CA TYR A 134 4.47 -13.67 -19.46
C TYR A 134 4.80 -14.71 -20.53
N ARG A 135 4.43 -15.96 -20.26
CA ARG A 135 4.62 -17.09 -21.17
C ARG A 135 3.66 -18.24 -20.83
N ILE A 136 3.63 -19.24 -21.70
CA ILE A 136 3.08 -20.57 -21.38
C ILE A 136 4.25 -21.45 -20.92
N LEU A 137 4.09 -22.12 -19.78
CA LEU A 137 5.05 -23.08 -19.23
C LEU A 137 4.96 -24.43 -19.96
N ASP A 138 5.92 -25.32 -19.69
CA ASP A 138 6.07 -26.63 -20.34
C ASP A 138 4.92 -27.62 -20.07
N ASP A 139 4.04 -27.32 -19.12
CA ASP A 139 2.87 -28.10 -18.72
C ASP A 139 1.53 -27.42 -19.05
N ASN A 140 1.52 -26.48 -20.00
CA ASN A 140 0.33 -25.73 -20.41
C ASN A 140 -0.30 -24.87 -19.29
N VAL A 141 0.52 -24.41 -18.34
CA VAL A 141 0.15 -23.39 -17.35
C VAL A 141 0.59 -22.02 -17.84
N GLY A 142 -0.31 -21.04 -17.81
CA GLY A 142 0.04 -19.66 -18.08
C GLY A 142 0.82 -19.09 -16.89
N TYR A 143 1.88 -18.34 -17.16
CA TYR A 143 2.65 -17.65 -16.12
C TYR A 143 2.74 -16.17 -16.46
N ILE A 144 2.35 -15.33 -15.52
CA ILE A 144 2.49 -13.87 -15.56
C ILE A 144 3.32 -13.46 -14.36
N ARG A 145 4.43 -12.78 -14.59
CA ARG A 145 5.14 -12.00 -13.59
C ARG A 145 4.80 -10.52 -13.75
N PHE A 146 4.32 -9.92 -12.67
CA PHE A 146 3.99 -8.50 -12.64
C PHE A 146 4.53 -7.82 -11.39
N ALA A 147 5.65 -7.10 -11.56
CA ALA A 147 6.49 -6.63 -10.46
C ALA A 147 6.17 -5.20 -9.98
N SER A 148 5.23 -4.49 -10.60
CA SER A 148 4.92 -3.12 -10.17
C SER A 148 3.58 -2.62 -10.72
N PHE A 149 2.80 -1.92 -9.90
CA PHE A 149 1.60 -1.18 -10.31
C PHE A 149 1.87 0.33 -10.55
N VAL A 150 3.12 0.80 -10.62
CA VAL A 150 3.41 2.24 -10.75
C VAL A 150 2.85 2.87 -12.03
N ASN A 151 2.68 2.07 -13.08
CA ASN A 151 2.14 2.51 -14.35
C ASN A 151 0.69 2.07 -14.52
N ALA A 152 -0.11 2.91 -15.18
CA ALA A 152 -1.43 2.52 -15.65
C ALA A 152 -1.33 1.27 -16.55
N ILE A 153 -2.36 0.43 -16.50
CA ILE A 153 -2.43 -0.76 -17.34
C ILE A 153 -3.33 -0.46 -18.52
N GLY A 154 -2.82 -0.61 -19.75
CA GLY A 154 -3.66 -0.51 -20.93
C GLY A 154 -4.57 -1.72 -21.06
N SER A 155 -5.87 -1.49 -21.25
CA SER A 155 -6.86 -2.58 -21.41
C SER A 155 -6.51 -3.55 -22.54
N VAL A 156 -5.95 -3.03 -23.64
CA VAL A 156 -5.46 -3.80 -24.80
C VAL A 156 -4.28 -4.70 -24.44
N ASN A 157 -3.39 -4.26 -23.54
CA ASN A 157 -2.26 -5.08 -23.11
C ASN A 157 -2.76 -6.30 -22.33
N LEU A 158 -3.70 -6.10 -21.41
CA LEU A 158 -4.33 -7.20 -20.68
C LEU A 158 -5.09 -8.14 -21.61
N ASP A 159 -5.85 -7.61 -22.58
CA ASP A 159 -6.55 -8.44 -23.56
C ASP A 159 -5.59 -9.33 -24.33
N ASN A 160 -4.49 -8.76 -24.85
CA ASN A 160 -3.48 -9.51 -25.59
C ASN A 160 -2.78 -10.58 -24.74
N ILE A 161 -2.48 -10.28 -23.47
CA ILE A 161 -1.90 -11.26 -22.53
C ILE A 161 -2.89 -12.41 -22.33
N LEU A 162 -4.13 -12.10 -21.95
CA LEU A 162 -5.12 -13.11 -21.61
C LEU A 162 -5.54 -13.95 -22.83
N LEU A 163 -5.62 -13.35 -24.03
CA LEU A 163 -5.87 -14.09 -25.28
C LEU A 163 -4.72 -15.04 -25.61
N TYR A 164 -3.47 -14.61 -25.44
CA TYR A 164 -2.31 -15.48 -25.63
C TYR A 164 -2.30 -16.66 -24.66
N LEU A 165 -2.71 -16.44 -23.42
CA LEU A 165 -2.76 -17.48 -22.38
C LEU A 165 -4.05 -18.31 -22.39
N ALA A 166 -5.06 -17.94 -23.21
CA ALA A 166 -6.36 -18.60 -23.24
C ALA A 166 -6.33 -20.13 -23.44
N PRO A 167 -5.38 -20.73 -24.19
CA PRO A 167 -5.25 -22.18 -24.31
C PRO A 167 -4.81 -22.90 -23.01
N CYS A 168 -4.25 -22.18 -22.03
CA CYS A 168 -3.69 -22.78 -20.81
C CYS A 168 -4.80 -23.31 -19.89
N ASN A 169 -4.48 -24.33 -19.08
CA ASN A 169 -5.44 -24.95 -18.16
C ASN A 169 -5.64 -24.13 -16.88
N GLY A 170 -4.63 -23.35 -16.49
CA GLY A 170 -4.63 -22.48 -15.33
C GLY A 170 -3.62 -21.35 -15.50
N LEU A 171 -3.63 -20.40 -14.57
CA LEU A 171 -2.76 -19.23 -14.59
C LEU A 171 -2.06 -19.05 -13.25
N ILE A 172 -0.76 -18.78 -13.29
CA ILE A 172 0.02 -18.30 -12.16
C ILE A 172 0.27 -16.81 -12.36
N ILE A 173 -0.12 -15.99 -11.38
CA ILE A 173 0.20 -14.57 -11.29
C ILE A 173 1.23 -14.40 -10.18
N ASP A 174 2.49 -14.23 -10.57
CA ASP A 174 3.59 -14.00 -9.67
C ASP A 174 3.71 -12.51 -9.35
N LEU A 175 3.19 -12.14 -8.17
CA LEU A 175 3.18 -10.79 -7.65
C LEU A 175 4.35 -10.53 -6.68
N ARG A 176 5.21 -11.53 -6.41
CA ARG A 176 6.32 -11.39 -5.48
C ARG A 176 7.24 -10.25 -5.91
N GLN A 177 7.71 -9.47 -4.93
CA GLN A 177 8.49 -8.23 -5.12
C GLN A 177 7.71 -7.04 -5.70
N ASN A 178 6.37 -7.07 -5.70
CA ASN A 178 5.56 -5.95 -6.17
C ASN A 178 5.18 -4.99 -5.02
N GLY A 179 5.87 -3.85 -4.96
CA GLY A 179 5.61 -2.82 -3.94
C GLY A 179 4.38 -1.94 -4.16
N GLY A 180 3.52 -2.29 -5.11
CA GLY A 180 2.31 -1.53 -5.42
C GLY A 180 2.55 -0.41 -6.42
N GLY A 181 1.84 0.70 -6.23
CA GLY A 181 1.69 1.78 -7.21
C GLY A 181 0.24 2.27 -7.27
N MET A 182 -0.34 2.31 -8.46
CA MET A 182 -1.69 2.82 -8.69
C MET A 182 -2.76 1.80 -8.27
N LEU A 183 -3.65 2.19 -7.34
CA LEU A 183 -4.79 1.37 -6.93
C LEU A 183 -5.75 1.09 -8.09
N THR A 184 -5.89 2.01 -9.03
CA THR A 184 -6.72 1.84 -10.23
C THR A 184 -6.18 0.75 -11.15
N ALA A 185 -4.85 0.60 -11.27
CA ALA A 185 -4.23 -0.47 -12.03
C ALA A 185 -4.45 -1.83 -11.34
N ALA A 186 -4.36 -1.88 -10.01
CA ALA A 186 -4.71 -3.08 -9.22
C ALA A 186 -6.17 -3.49 -9.43
N GLU A 187 -7.11 -2.54 -9.37
CA GLU A 187 -8.52 -2.80 -9.61
C GLU A 187 -8.78 -3.27 -11.05
N GLU A 188 -8.21 -2.61 -12.06
CA GLU A 188 -8.38 -2.97 -13.47
C GLU A 188 -7.88 -4.39 -13.78
N PHE A 189 -6.75 -4.78 -13.19
CA PHE A 189 -6.23 -6.13 -13.36
C PHE A 189 -7.10 -7.17 -12.64
N ALA A 190 -7.49 -6.91 -11.39
CA ALA A 190 -8.36 -7.81 -10.62
C ALA A 190 -9.75 -7.98 -11.28
N ALA A 191 -10.27 -6.93 -11.91
CA ALA A 191 -11.56 -6.95 -12.62
C ALA A 191 -11.63 -7.97 -13.77
N ARG A 192 -10.48 -8.50 -14.23
CA ARG A 192 -10.42 -9.57 -15.25
C ARG A 192 -10.83 -10.95 -14.73
N PHE A 193 -10.95 -11.12 -13.40
CA PHE A 193 -11.11 -12.43 -12.75
C PHE A 193 -12.48 -12.67 -12.10
N THR A 194 -13.45 -11.78 -12.34
CA THR A 194 -14.84 -11.94 -11.87
C THR A 194 -15.84 -11.69 -13.02
N ASN A 195 -17.00 -12.34 -12.97
CA ASN A 195 -18.13 -12.08 -13.88
C ASN A 195 -19.25 -11.25 -13.24
N GLU A 196 -19.19 -11.03 -11.93
CA GLU A 196 -20.21 -10.31 -11.18
C GLU A 196 -19.59 -9.25 -10.27
N THR A 197 -20.42 -8.31 -9.81
CA THR A 197 -19.95 -7.31 -8.87
C THR A 197 -19.83 -7.94 -7.48
N ILE A 198 -18.62 -8.06 -6.95
CA ILE A 198 -18.35 -8.69 -5.66
C ILE A 198 -17.97 -7.64 -4.61
N LEU A 199 -18.36 -7.90 -3.34
CA LEU A 199 -17.86 -7.13 -2.19
C LEU A 199 -16.43 -7.58 -1.92
N VAL A 200 -15.48 -6.63 -1.94
CA VAL A 200 -14.05 -6.94 -1.79
C VAL A 200 -13.43 -6.35 -0.52
N GLY A 201 -14.20 -5.60 0.25
CA GLY A 201 -13.74 -5.06 1.52
C GLY A 201 -14.41 -3.76 1.89
N TYR A 202 -13.77 -3.07 2.83
CA TYR A 202 -14.21 -1.78 3.33
C TYR A 202 -13.03 -0.83 3.49
N MET A 203 -13.31 0.46 3.46
CA MET A 203 -12.34 1.50 3.77
C MET A 203 -12.92 2.51 4.76
N ARG A 204 -12.04 3.14 5.53
CA ARG A 204 -12.35 4.32 6.35
C ARG A 204 -11.35 5.44 6.01
N HIS A 205 -11.71 6.67 6.33
CA HIS A 205 -10.79 7.81 6.29
C HIS A 205 -10.93 8.62 7.57
N LYS A 206 -9.87 9.36 7.93
CA LYS A 206 -9.90 10.31 9.05
C LYS A 206 -10.93 11.41 8.80
N THR A 207 -11.68 11.76 9.83
CA THR A 207 -12.69 12.83 9.82
C THR A 207 -12.41 13.90 10.87
N GLY A 208 -11.40 13.69 11.71
CA GLY A 208 -11.00 14.60 12.79
C GLY A 208 -9.58 14.29 13.25
N LYS A 209 -9.11 15.02 14.27
CA LYS A 209 -7.75 14.93 14.81
C LYS A 209 -7.58 13.81 15.83
N GLY A 210 -8.66 13.38 16.49
CA GLY A 210 -8.59 12.29 17.47
C GLY A 210 -8.15 11.00 16.80
N HIS A 211 -7.36 10.18 17.51
CA HIS A 211 -6.77 8.93 16.96
C HIS A 211 -7.80 8.02 16.31
N ASN A 212 -9.03 7.98 16.85
CA ASN A 212 -10.13 7.14 16.39
C ASN A 212 -11.24 7.88 15.62
N ASP A 213 -11.01 9.14 15.24
CA ASP A 213 -11.97 9.95 14.48
C ASP A 213 -12.01 9.53 13.01
N PHE A 214 -12.74 8.44 12.73
CA PHE A 214 -12.88 7.87 11.40
C PHE A 214 -14.32 7.91 10.91
N SER A 215 -14.48 8.04 9.59
CA SER A 215 -15.75 7.86 8.91
C SER A 215 -16.37 6.49 9.23
N LYS A 216 -17.66 6.33 8.91
CA LYS A 216 -18.25 4.98 8.81
C LYS A 216 -17.51 4.17 7.75
N MET A 217 -17.48 2.84 7.90
CA MET A 217 -16.93 1.93 6.90
C MET A 217 -17.71 2.07 5.58
N LYS A 218 -16.99 2.35 4.50
CA LYS A 218 -17.53 2.39 3.14
C LYS A 218 -17.17 1.10 2.42
N ALA A 219 -18.16 0.41 1.89
CA ALA A 219 -17.94 -0.82 1.13
C ALA A 219 -17.18 -0.55 -0.18
N GLN A 220 -16.19 -1.37 -0.47
CA GLN A 220 -15.50 -1.44 -1.76
C GLN A 220 -16.08 -2.60 -2.58
N ARG A 221 -16.36 -2.38 -3.85
CA ARG A 221 -16.93 -3.39 -4.76
C ARG A 221 -16.13 -3.45 -6.04
N LEU A 222 -15.67 -4.65 -6.40
CA LEU A 222 -15.00 -4.89 -7.67
C LEU A 222 -16.05 -5.23 -8.73
N LYS A 223 -16.06 -4.47 -9.82
CA LYS A 223 -16.93 -4.71 -10.96
C LYS A 223 -16.19 -5.52 -12.03
N PRO A 224 -16.87 -6.44 -12.74
CA PRO A 224 -16.25 -7.22 -13.80
C PRO A 224 -15.85 -6.30 -14.97
N ALA A 225 -14.69 -6.56 -15.55
CA ALA A 225 -14.22 -5.81 -16.71
C ALA A 225 -15.12 -6.07 -17.94
N LYS A 226 -15.32 -5.02 -18.76
CA LYS A 226 -16.00 -5.10 -20.07
C LYS A 226 -15.02 -5.45 -21.20
N ALA A 227 -14.18 -6.45 -20.96
CA ALA A 227 -13.07 -6.83 -21.83
C ALA A 227 -12.76 -8.33 -21.66
N VAL A 228 -11.64 -8.84 -22.19
CA VAL A 228 -11.28 -10.26 -22.03
C VAL A 228 -11.16 -10.60 -20.53
N ARG A 229 -11.81 -11.67 -20.10
CA ARG A 229 -11.81 -12.13 -18.71
C ARG A 229 -11.26 -13.54 -18.62
N TRP A 230 -10.57 -13.83 -17.52
CA TRP A 230 -10.04 -15.15 -17.22
C TRP A 230 -10.99 -15.90 -16.28
N GLN A 231 -11.39 -17.11 -16.66
CA GLN A 231 -12.44 -17.90 -15.99
C GLN A 231 -11.99 -19.33 -15.69
N LYS A 232 -10.68 -19.57 -15.65
CA LYS A 232 -10.07 -20.83 -15.22
C LYS A 232 -9.34 -20.59 -13.89
N LYS A 233 -8.83 -21.66 -13.28
CA LYS A 233 -8.10 -21.60 -12.01
C LYS A 233 -6.92 -20.63 -12.09
N VAL A 234 -6.71 -19.88 -11.01
CA VAL A 234 -5.64 -18.91 -10.87
C VAL A 234 -4.94 -19.12 -9.54
N VAL A 235 -3.62 -19.14 -9.55
CA VAL A 235 -2.81 -19.01 -8.35
C VAL A 235 -2.13 -17.64 -8.35
N VAL A 236 -2.25 -16.91 -7.24
CA VAL A 236 -1.49 -15.66 -7.02
C VAL A 236 -0.35 -15.97 -6.05
N LEU A 237 0.89 -15.69 -6.45
CA LEU A 237 2.06 -15.85 -5.59
C LEU A 237 2.38 -14.56 -4.83
N THR A 238 2.53 -14.66 -3.52
CA THR A 238 2.81 -13.52 -2.63
C THR A 238 4.04 -13.73 -1.76
N ASN A 239 4.66 -12.63 -1.34
CA ASN A 239 5.69 -12.57 -0.31
C ASN A 239 5.58 -11.27 0.47
N ARG A 240 6.43 -11.08 1.49
CA ARG A 240 6.44 -9.87 2.32
C ARG A 240 6.71 -8.57 1.56
N HIS A 241 7.28 -8.65 0.35
CA HIS A 241 7.50 -7.49 -0.53
C HIS A 241 6.28 -7.12 -1.39
N VAL A 242 5.17 -7.85 -1.26
CA VAL A 242 3.87 -7.45 -1.81
C VAL A 242 3.22 -6.46 -0.86
N PHE A 243 3.20 -5.17 -1.17
CA PHE A 243 2.61 -4.16 -0.28
C PHE A 243 1.89 -3.04 -1.04
N SER A 244 1.19 -2.16 -0.32
CA SER A 244 0.47 -1.01 -0.89
C SER A 244 -0.63 -1.45 -1.88
N ALA A 245 -0.74 -0.85 -3.07
CA ALA A 245 -1.75 -1.26 -4.06
C ALA A 245 -1.68 -2.75 -4.46
N ALA A 246 -0.51 -3.40 -4.33
CA ALA A 246 -0.39 -4.83 -4.58
C ALA A 246 -1.05 -5.67 -3.48
N ASN A 247 -1.07 -5.20 -2.23
CA ASN A 247 -1.83 -5.80 -1.14
C ASN A 247 -3.33 -5.71 -1.41
N GLU A 248 -3.81 -4.55 -1.88
CA GLU A 248 -5.22 -4.39 -2.30
C GLU A 248 -5.59 -5.31 -3.48
N PHE A 249 -4.68 -5.50 -4.46
CA PHE A 249 -4.88 -6.49 -5.52
C PHE A 249 -5.10 -7.90 -4.93
N VAL A 250 -4.26 -8.32 -3.98
CA VAL A 250 -4.41 -9.64 -3.31
C VAL A 250 -5.76 -9.72 -2.58
N LYS A 251 -6.17 -8.67 -1.87
CA LYS A 251 -7.48 -8.59 -1.20
C LYS A 251 -8.64 -8.80 -2.19
N TYR A 252 -8.59 -8.14 -3.33
CA TYR A 252 -9.61 -8.28 -4.39
C TYR A 252 -9.64 -9.69 -4.95
N MET A 253 -8.45 -10.23 -5.24
CA MET A 253 -8.27 -11.55 -5.85
C MET A 253 -8.73 -12.69 -4.93
N LYS A 254 -8.53 -12.60 -3.61
CA LYS A 254 -9.08 -13.59 -2.64
C LYS A 254 -10.61 -13.68 -2.65
N CYS A 255 -11.30 -12.65 -3.15
CA CYS A 255 -12.75 -12.65 -3.27
C CYS A 255 -13.25 -13.27 -4.59
N CYS A 256 -12.35 -13.55 -5.54
CA CYS A 256 -12.69 -14.16 -6.82
C CYS A 256 -12.76 -15.69 -6.69
N PRO A 257 -13.79 -16.36 -7.24
CA PRO A 257 -14.10 -17.76 -6.91
C PRO A 257 -13.08 -18.78 -7.41
N GLN A 258 -12.25 -18.44 -8.40
CA GLN A 258 -11.28 -19.37 -9.00
C GLN A 258 -9.84 -19.07 -8.59
N VAL A 259 -9.63 -18.19 -7.61
CA VAL A 259 -8.31 -17.75 -7.19
C VAL A 259 -7.90 -18.43 -5.90
N THR A 260 -6.63 -18.81 -5.82
CA THR A 260 -5.97 -19.26 -4.59
C THR A 260 -4.67 -18.50 -4.41
N VAL A 261 -4.41 -17.97 -3.22
CA VAL A 261 -3.18 -17.26 -2.89
C VAL A 261 -2.20 -18.24 -2.24
N ILE A 262 -1.00 -18.37 -2.80
CA ILE A 262 0.05 -19.27 -2.32
C ILE A 262 1.32 -18.47 -2.06
N GLY A 263 2.04 -18.79 -0.98
CA GLY A 263 3.33 -18.19 -0.68
C GLY A 263 3.38 -17.72 0.76
N ASP A 264 3.70 -16.45 0.97
CA ASP A 264 3.84 -15.87 2.30
C ASP A 264 2.94 -14.65 2.49
N GLN A 265 2.77 -14.24 3.74
CA GLN A 265 1.99 -13.05 4.10
C GLN A 265 2.52 -11.82 3.35
N THR A 266 1.60 -11.04 2.78
CA THR A 266 1.94 -9.77 2.12
C THR A 266 2.52 -8.79 3.15
N GLY A 267 3.19 -7.72 2.69
CA GLY A 267 3.67 -6.64 3.55
C GLY A 267 2.53 -5.78 4.13
N GLY A 268 1.37 -5.76 3.49
CA GLY A 268 0.23 -4.95 3.94
C GLY A 268 0.17 -3.57 3.30
N GLY A 269 -0.42 -2.62 4.01
CA GLY A 269 -0.69 -1.27 3.52
C GLY A 269 -1.88 -1.19 2.55
N GLY A 270 -2.49 0.00 2.49
CA GLY A 270 -3.75 0.24 1.75
C GLY A 270 -3.64 0.97 0.40
N GLY A 271 -2.44 1.34 -0.06
CA GLY A 271 -2.26 2.02 -1.35
C GLY A 271 -2.65 3.50 -1.40
N LEU A 272 -3.08 4.09 -0.28
CA LEU A 272 -3.44 5.50 -0.15
C LEU A 272 -2.56 6.16 0.93
N PRO A 273 -1.35 6.63 0.57
CA PRO A 273 -0.46 7.26 1.53
C PRO A 273 -0.88 8.69 1.85
N PHE A 274 -0.58 9.11 3.08
CA PHE A 274 -0.49 10.49 3.51
C PHE A 274 0.98 10.91 3.42
N SER A 275 1.23 12.13 2.95
CA SER A 275 2.54 12.75 3.01
C SER A 275 2.39 14.18 3.55
N SER A 276 3.33 14.60 4.39
CA SER A 276 3.43 15.96 4.88
C SER A 276 4.90 16.36 5.05
N GLU A 277 5.17 17.65 5.10
CA GLU A 277 6.50 18.22 5.30
C GLU A 277 6.58 18.84 6.70
N ILE A 278 7.75 18.70 7.33
CA ILE A 278 8.10 19.41 8.56
C ILE A 278 8.93 20.66 8.23
N PRO A 279 9.08 21.64 9.15
CA PRO A 279 9.66 22.95 8.85
C PRO A 279 11.00 22.96 8.10
N ASN A 280 11.89 22.00 8.38
CA ASN A 280 13.19 21.87 7.73
C ASN A 280 13.15 21.24 6.31
N GLY A 281 11.95 20.99 5.77
CA GLY A 281 11.74 20.43 4.44
C GLY A 281 11.84 18.91 4.35
N TRP A 282 12.04 18.19 5.47
CA TRP A 282 11.93 16.73 5.47
C TRP A 282 10.46 16.32 5.34
N SER A 283 10.21 15.15 4.75
CA SER A 283 8.85 14.67 4.51
C SER A 283 8.57 13.36 5.23
N VAL A 284 7.45 13.29 5.93
CA VAL A 284 6.94 12.04 6.52
C VAL A 284 5.85 11.45 5.64
N ARG A 285 5.86 10.13 5.46
CA ARG A 285 4.86 9.38 4.69
C ARG A 285 4.38 8.14 5.45
N PHE A 286 3.07 7.87 5.43
CA PHE A 286 2.45 6.68 6.04
C PHE A 286 1.07 6.38 5.43
N SER A 287 0.46 5.24 5.78
CA SER A 287 -0.88 4.86 5.31
C SER A 287 -1.97 5.79 5.88
N ALA A 288 -2.79 6.40 5.02
CA ALA A 288 -3.80 7.41 5.41
C ALA A 288 -5.20 6.84 5.63
N CYS A 289 -5.49 5.70 5.02
CA CYS A 289 -6.83 5.14 4.92
C CYS A 289 -6.80 3.69 5.41
N PRO A 290 -7.35 3.40 6.60
CA PRO A 290 -7.53 2.02 7.04
C PRO A 290 -8.36 1.22 6.04
N MET A 291 -7.75 0.14 5.55
CA MET A 291 -8.36 -0.80 4.61
C MET A 291 -8.67 -2.10 5.33
N TYR A 292 -9.84 -2.65 5.01
CA TYR A 292 -10.35 -3.88 5.61
C TYR A 292 -10.77 -4.87 4.53
N ASP A 293 -10.66 -6.16 4.84
CA ASP A 293 -11.19 -7.24 4.01
C ASP A 293 -12.73 -7.33 4.07
N LYS A 294 -13.31 -8.28 3.34
CA LYS A 294 -14.77 -8.50 3.29
C LYS A 294 -15.37 -8.88 4.66
N ASP A 295 -14.54 -9.40 5.57
CA ASP A 295 -14.90 -9.83 6.92
C ASP A 295 -14.58 -8.75 7.97
N LYS A 296 -14.23 -7.53 7.51
CA LYS A 296 -13.91 -6.34 8.29
C LYS A 296 -12.65 -6.46 9.14
N GLN A 297 -11.72 -7.35 8.79
CA GLN A 297 -10.39 -7.41 9.41
C GLN A 297 -9.45 -6.41 8.75
N SER A 298 -8.56 -5.79 9.55
CA SER A 298 -7.53 -4.87 9.04
C SER A 298 -6.61 -5.62 8.09
N THR A 299 -6.15 -4.93 7.05
CA THR A 299 -5.19 -5.45 6.06
C THR A 299 -3.86 -4.71 6.10
N GLU A 300 -3.67 -3.82 7.08
CA GLU A 300 -2.48 -2.96 7.19
C GLU A 300 -1.21 -3.78 7.47
N ASP A 301 -1.30 -4.85 8.27
CA ASP A 301 -0.18 -5.75 8.59
C ASP A 301 0.04 -6.87 7.56
N GLY A 302 -0.74 -6.88 6.49
CA GLY A 302 -0.69 -7.87 5.43
C GLY A 302 -1.84 -8.87 5.46
N ILE A 303 -1.90 -9.66 4.40
CA ILE A 303 -2.93 -10.64 4.11
C ILE A 303 -2.26 -11.99 4.07
N ALA A 304 -2.78 -12.93 4.86
CA ALA A 304 -2.31 -14.29 4.88
C ALA A 304 -2.64 -15.01 3.55
N PRO A 305 -1.72 -15.85 3.03
CA PRO A 305 -2.01 -16.71 1.89
C PRO A 305 -3.04 -17.77 2.26
N ASP A 306 -3.73 -18.34 1.27
CA ASP A 306 -4.59 -19.52 1.49
C ASP A 306 -3.74 -20.77 1.77
N ILE A 307 -2.57 -20.86 1.13
CA ILE A 307 -1.59 -21.93 1.36
C ILE A 307 -0.22 -21.29 1.62
N ASN A 308 0.29 -21.46 2.84
CA ASN A 308 1.62 -20.96 3.18
C ASN A 308 2.71 -21.88 2.59
N VAL A 309 3.61 -21.29 1.79
CA VAL A 309 4.75 -21.96 1.17
C VAL A 309 5.95 -21.03 1.22
N SER A 310 7.05 -21.53 1.76
CA SER A 310 8.35 -20.84 1.76
C SER A 310 9.31 -21.48 0.77
N LEU A 311 10.26 -20.70 0.27
CA LEU A 311 11.29 -21.18 -0.66
C LEU A 311 12.21 -22.17 0.05
N SER A 312 12.19 -23.42 -0.39
CA SER A 312 13.03 -24.49 0.17
C SER A 312 14.48 -24.35 -0.27
N PRO A 313 15.46 -24.41 0.65
CA PRO A 313 16.87 -24.48 0.27
C PRO A 313 17.15 -25.66 -0.67
N ILE A 314 16.49 -26.81 -0.48
CA ILE A 314 16.71 -28.00 -1.31
C ILE A 314 16.25 -27.75 -2.75
N ASP A 315 15.09 -27.15 -2.94
CA ASP A 315 14.59 -26.81 -4.27
C ASP A 315 15.44 -25.72 -4.92
N PHE A 316 15.87 -24.72 -4.14
CA PHE A 316 16.77 -23.68 -4.61
C PHE A 316 18.07 -24.27 -5.19
N HIS A 317 18.73 -25.19 -4.48
CA HIS A 317 19.92 -25.88 -4.97
C HIS A 317 19.63 -26.76 -6.19
N ARG A 318 18.42 -27.31 -6.32
CA ARG A 318 17.94 -28.04 -7.50
C ARG A 318 17.50 -27.12 -8.65
N GLY A 319 17.58 -25.80 -8.46
CA GLY A 319 17.17 -24.82 -9.46
C GLY A 319 15.66 -24.72 -9.67
N ARG A 320 14.87 -25.07 -8.66
CA ARG A 320 13.41 -25.02 -8.65
C ARG A 320 12.91 -23.97 -7.66
N ASP A 321 11.85 -23.26 -8.03
CA ASP A 321 11.15 -22.34 -7.15
C ASP A 321 9.98 -23.09 -6.49
N THR A 322 10.10 -23.35 -5.18
CA THR A 322 9.09 -24.11 -4.41
C THR A 322 7.69 -23.52 -4.54
N LEU A 323 7.55 -22.20 -4.62
CA LEU A 323 6.24 -21.55 -4.70
C LEU A 323 5.62 -21.74 -6.08
N ILE A 324 6.42 -21.65 -7.15
CA ILE A 324 5.95 -21.92 -8.52
C ILE A 324 5.58 -23.40 -8.67
N GLU A 325 6.40 -24.32 -8.17
CA GLU A 325 6.10 -25.76 -8.25
C GLU A 325 4.84 -26.13 -7.43
N ALA A 326 4.66 -25.53 -6.24
CA ALA A 326 3.44 -25.71 -5.46
C ALA A 326 2.19 -25.20 -6.21
N ALA A 327 2.30 -24.05 -6.89
CA ALA A 327 1.23 -23.52 -7.71
C ALA A 327 0.89 -24.42 -8.91
N ARG A 328 1.91 -24.96 -9.59
CA ARG A 328 1.71 -25.94 -10.68
C ARG A 328 1.00 -27.18 -10.17
N ALA A 329 1.47 -27.75 -9.05
CA ALA A 329 0.86 -28.92 -8.44
C ALA A 329 -0.62 -28.68 -8.10
N PHE A 330 -0.94 -27.53 -7.50
CA PHE A 330 -2.32 -27.14 -7.18
C PHE A 330 -3.21 -27.04 -8.43
N LEU A 331 -2.70 -26.45 -9.52
CA LEU A 331 -3.44 -26.31 -10.76
C LEU A 331 -3.70 -27.65 -11.47
N HIS A 332 -2.85 -28.66 -11.28
CA HIS A 332 -3.00 -29.99 -11.87
C HIS A 332 -3.81 -30.98 -11.02
N SER A 333 -3.87 -30.78 -9.71
CA SER A 333 -4.47 -31.74 -8.76
C SER A 333 -6.01 -31.75 -8.73
N SER A 334 -6.68 -31.04 -9.65
CA SER A 334 -8.10 -30.70 -9.46
C SER A 334 -8.88 -30.54 -10.74
#